data_AF-A0A7J4TTY5-F1
#
_entry.id   AF-A0A7J4TTY5-F1
#
_cell.length_a   1.000
_cell.length_b   1.000
_cell.length_c   1.000
_cell.angle_alpha   90.00
_cell.angle_beta   90.00
_cell.angle_gamma   90.00
#
_symmetry.space_group_name_H-M   'P 1'
#
loop_
_entity.id
_entity.type
_entity.pdbx_description
1 polymer ?
#
loop_
_entity_poly.entity_id
_entity_poly.type
_entity_poly.pdbx_seq_one_letter_code
_entity_poly.pdbx_strand_id
1 'polypeptide(L)' 'MKTDLKLNVLSVGNTSTGSRSLPSQFAEPIRPDLVKRAVEAIQGNTRQQHG' A
#
# COMPACT_ATOMS: atom_id res chain seq x y z
N MET A 1 -10.29 -3.27 -14.47
CA MET A 1 -10.59 -1.93 -15.02
C MET A 1 -9.33 -1.09 -14.93
N LYS A 2 -8.85 -0.48 -16.03
CA LYS A 2 -7.72 0.47 -15.99
C LYS A 2 -8.27 1.83 -15.58
N THR A 3 -7.93 2.29 -14.38
CA THR A 3 -8.26 3.64 -13.90
C THR A 3 -7.03 4.53 -14.03
N ASP A 4 -6.95 5.30 -15.12
CA ASP A 4 -5.94 6.33 -15.33
C ASP A 4 -6.27 7.60 -14.53
N LEU A 5 -6.33 7.49 -13.19
CA LEU A 5 -6.38 8.65 -12.32
C LEU A 5 -5.00 9.31 -12.27
N LYS A 6 -4.92 10.63 -12.44
CA LYS A 6 -3.68 11.41 -12.32
C LYS A 6 -3.66 12.20 -11.02
N LEU A 7 -2.56 12.08 -10.29
CA LEU A 7 -2.28 12.81 -9.06
C LEU A 7 -1.27 13.92 -9.32
N ASN A 8 -1.50 15.08 -8.72
CA ASN A 8 -0.54 16.18 -8.75
C ASN A 8 0.59 15.90 -7.75
N VAL A 9 1.83 16.09 -8.21
CA VAL A 9 3.01 16.13 -7.35
C VAL A 9 3.12 17.55 -6.82
N LEU A 10 3.25 17.68 -5.51
CA LEU A 10 3.34 18.97 -4.82
C LEU A 10 4.76 19.15 -4.26
N SER A 11 5.25 20.39 -4.26
CA SER A 11 6.46 20.78 -3.54
C SER A 11 6.18 20.93 -2.04
N VAL A 12 7.23 21.05 -1.24
CA VAL A 12 7.11 21.35 0.21
C VAL A 12 6.39 22.69 0.45
N GLY A 13 6.51 23.64 -0.49
CA GLY A 13 5.77 24.91 -0.46
C GLY A 13 4.32 24.79 -0.96
N ASN A 14 3.80 23.57 -1.11
CA ASN A 14 2.45 23.26 -1.60
C ASN A 14 2.15 23.76 -3.03
N THR A 15 3.18 23.99 -3.84
CA THR A 15 3.03 24.36 -5.26
C THR A 15 3.06 23.11 -6.13
N SER A 16 2.23 23.05 -7.17
CA SER A 16 2.20 21.88 -8.07
C SER A 16 3.44 21.86 -8.96
N THR A 17 4.19 20.75 -8.91
CA THR A 17 5.43 20.54 -9.66
C THR A 17 5.27 19.59 -10.85
N GLY A 18 4.15 18.85 -10.91
CA GLY A 18 3.85 17.96 -12.03
C GLY A 18 2.67 17.05 -11.76
N SER A 19 2.46 16.04 -12.61
CA SER A 19 1.44 15.01 -12.40
C SER A 19 1.97 13.60 -12.70
N ARG A 20 1.46 12.61 -11.99
CA ARG A 20 1.74 11.17 -12.19
C ARG A 20 0.46 10.37 -12.20
N SER A 21 0.42 9.29 -12.99
CA SER A 21 -0.66 8.33 -12.96
C SER A 21 -0.62 7.48 -11.68
N LEU A 22 -1.79 7.18 -11.14
CA LEU A 22 -1.95 6.26 -10.02
C LEU A 22 -1.62 4.83 -10.46
N PRO A 23 -0.76 4.11 -9.72
CA PRO A 23 -0.48 2.69 -9.99
C PRO A 23 -1.73 1.83 -9.86
N SER A 24 -1.78 0.71 -10.59
CA SER A 24 -2.94 -0.19 -10.61
C SER A 24 -3.22 -0.83 -9.25
N GLN A 25 -2.21 -0.97 -8.40
CA GLN A 25 -2.31 -1.58 -7.08
C GLN A 25 -3.29 -0.84 -6.16
N PHE A 26 -3.50 0.46 -6.37
CA PHE A 26 -4.45 1.24 -5.56
C PHE A 26 -5.93 1.00 -5.93
N ALA A 27 -6.19 0.35 -7.06
CA ALA A 27 -7.53 -0.06 -7.47
C ALA A 27 -7.84 -1.52 -7.11
N GLU A 28 -6.88 -2.25 -6.54
CA GLU A 28 -7.07 -3.64 -6.16
C GLU A 28 -8.03 -3.75 -4.96
N PRO A 29 -8.90 -4.78 -4.94
CA PRO A 29 -9.81 -4.97 -3.82
C PRO A 29 -9.03 -5.30 -2.55
N ILE A 30 -9.34 -4.60 -1.46
CA ILE A 30 -8.71 -4.83 -0.16
C ILE A 30 -9.24 -6.15 0.42
N ARG A 31 -8.32 -7.06 0.74
CA ARG A 31 -8.60 -8.36 1.36
C ARG A 31 -8.07 -8.42 2.79
N PRO A 32 -8.83 -7.91 3.79
CA PRO A 32 -8.36 -7.82 5.17
C PRO A 32 -8.11 -9.19 5.81
N ASP A 33 -8.83 -10.23 5.37
CA ASP A 33 -8.67 -11.63 5.76
C ASP A 33 -7.25 -12.14 5.47
N LEU A 34 -6.78 -11.93 4.23
CA LEU A 34 -5.46 -12.37 3.80
C LEU A 34 -4.34 -11.55 4.46
N VAL A 35 -4.53 -10.24 4.58
CA VAL A 35 -3.57 -9.35 5.22
C VAL A 35 -3.36 -9.78 6.68
N LYS A 36 -4.45 -9.99 7.43
CA LYS A 36 -4.37 -10.42 8.83
C LYS A 36 -3.61 -11.74 8.97
N ARG A 37 -3.98 -12.75 8.16
CA ARG A 37 -3.32 -14.07 8.18
C ARG A 37 -1.82 -13.97 7.89
N ALA A 38 -1.43 -13.19 6.88
CA ALA A 38 -0.03 -13.01 6.51
C ALA A 38 0.76 -12.34 7.65
N VAL A 39 0.20 -11.31 8.27
CA VAL A 39 0.83 -10.61 9.40
C VAL A 39 1.01 -11.54 10.60
N GLU A 40 -0.02 -12.29 10.99
CA GLU A 40 0.05 -13.24 12.12
C GLU A 40 1.11 -14.32 11.88
N ALA A 41 1.22 -14.85 10.65
CA ALA A 41 2.24 -15.82 10.30
C ALA A 41 3.67 -15.23 10.39
N ILE A 42 3.88 -14.04 9.83
CA ILE A 42 5.18 -13.34 9.89
C ILE A 42 5.56 -13.06 11.35
N GLN A 43 4.63 -12.54 12.15
CA GLN A 43 4.87 -12.25 13.57
C GLN A 43 5.14 -13.53 14.36
N GLY A 44 4.42 -14.62 14.10
CA GLY A 44 4.66 -15.93 14.71
C GLY A 44 6.08 -16.44 14.45
N ASN A 45 6.56 -16.31 13.22
CA ASN A 45 7.91 -16.76 12.81
C ASN A 45 9.04 -15.98 13.48
N THR A 46 8.80 -14.73 13.91
CA THR A 46 9.80 -13.93 14.63
C THR A 46 9.93 -14.24 16.12
N ARG A 47 9.05 -15.08 16.69
CA ARG A 47 9.05 -15.37 18.13
C ARG A 47 10.19 -16.33 18.48
N GLN A 48 10.79 -16.14 19.65
CA GLN A 48 11.71 -17.11 20.23
C GLN A 48 10.91 -18.31 20.78
N GLN A 49 11.45 -19.51 20.59
CA GLN A 49 10.93 -20.71 21.23
C GLN A 49 11.18 -20.59 22.73
N HIS A 50 10.14 -20.76 23.52
CA HIS A 50 10.23 -20.88 24.97
C HIS A 50 9.85 -22.31 25.34
N GLY A 51 10.64 -22.89 26.24
CA GLY A 51 10.38 -24.17 26.91
C GLY A 51 10.17 -23.94 28.40
#